data_AF-A0A1H0DVU7-F1
#
_entry.id   AF-A0A1H0DVU7-F1
#
_cell.length_a   1.000
_cell.length_b   1.000
_cell.length_c   1.000
_cell.angle_alpha   90.00
_cell.angle_beta   90.00
_cell.angle_gamma   90.00
#
_symmetry.space_group_name_H-M   'P 1'
#
loop_
_entity.id
_entity.type
_entity.pdbx_description
1 polymer ?
#
loop_
_entity_poly.entity_id
_entity_poly.type
_entity_poly.pdbx_seq_one_letter_code
_entity_poly.pdbx_strand_id
1 'polypeptide(L)'
;MHYVGIDLAWGERQPTGVAVLDDDARLLAIAAVRTDDEIAAVLAPYVSSECLVAIDAPLVVTNATGSRVAEQALSKDFRRFEAGAHPSNTGKPEFAGGETRGARVCQLLGLDMNPRSGRARRAIEVYPHPATVVLFGLPRTLKYKDKKGRDLELLRGELLALMGHVEGLVETDDQWLTLRVAVETATRKSELRVVEDQVDAVVCAYVALFRERWPDRTTTYGDFEHGYIVTPSLPDARAAVQEYAAHRPMLVEAGQQFVALVTAILDEAGINYLSVTGRTKSVESFAEKAARTVDGRPVFTDPLREITDQIGVRVITYVHSDVSAVADLLSDQVVVKEDRDLGRETASEGRFGYASRHLLIELDAARESERDYAALRGRTATVQVRTVLQHAWAEFEHDIRYKGDVPDEHARDLDRRFTLAAGLLELADQEFSTIRERLRSSGSGGPAVRHDSVVDDPRIDPRELAAFLAGQYDDAGWSRTDHYAWISGLLLELGITSLVELGDVLRETPADLNERMDYRYPPGAVRRLDDALLSAFAERYVDLHGNAHRRDGLLARLAKLRD
;
A
#
# COMPACT_ATOMS: atom_id res chain seq x y z
N MET A 1 28.78 -12.13 -19.69
CA MET A 1 29.04 -13.15 -18.65
C MET A 1 27.83 -14.06 -18.54
N HIS A 2 27.99 -15.33 -18.16
CA HIS A 2 26.86 -16.21 -17.89
C HIS A 2 26.64 -16.41 -16.39
N TYR A 3 25.37 -16.38 -15.96
CA TYR A 3 24.98 -16.65 -14.59
C TYR A 3 24.22 -17.96 -14.55
N VAL A 4 24.75 -18.92 -13.80
CA VAL A 4 24.21 -20.27 -13.78
C VAL A 4 23.60 -20.54 -12.42
N GLY A 5 22.46 -21.19 -12.40
CA GLY A 5 21.82 -21.68 -11.19
C GLY A 5 21.68 -23.18 -11.22
N ILE A 6 21.95 -23.83 -10.09
CA ILE A 6 21.82 -25.28 -9.92
C ILE A 6 21.06 -25.54 -8.62
N ASP A 7 19.83 -26.06 -8.71
CA ASP A 7 19.11 -26.61 -7.55
C ASP A 7 19.54 -28.06 -7.33
N LEU A 8 20.60 -28.24 -6.54
CA LEU A 8 21.36 -29.47 -6.48
C LEU A 8 20.83 -30.41 -5.40
N ALA A 9 20.26 -31.53 -5.82
CA ALA A 9 19.94 -32.61 -4.89
C ALA A 9 21.22 -33.12 -4.21
N TRP A 10 21.21 -33.25 -2.88
CA TRP A 10 22.41 -33.64 -2.12
C TRP A 10 22.94 -35.05 -2.47
N GLY A 11 22.10 -35.93 -3.00
CA GLY A 11 22.48 -37.26 -3.50
C GLY A 11 22.11 -37.47 -4.97
N GLU A 12 22.61 -38.55 -5.58
CA GLU A 12 22.59 -38.77 -7.03
C GLU A 12 21.28 -39.36 -7.60
N ARG A 13 20.30 -39.65 -6.75
CA ARG A 13 19.05 -40.31 -7.18
C ARG A 13 17.95 -39.34 -7.62
N GLN A 14 17.96 -38.14 -7.06
CA GLN A 14 16.92 -37.15 -7.31
C GLN A 14 17.33 -36.26 -8.48
N PRO A 15 16.37 -35.74 -9.25
CA PRO A 15 16.65 -34.76 -10.29
C PRO A 15 17.28 -33.48 -9.69
N THR A 16 17.89 -32.69 -10.56
CA THR A 16 18.56 -31.43 -10.28
C THR A 16 18.17 -30.46 -11.38
N GLY A 17 17.68 -29.29 -10.98
CA GLY A 17 17.38 -28.22 -11.92
C GLY A 17 18.64 -27.47 -12.29
N VAL A 18 18.75 -27.06 -13.55
CA VAL A 18 19.83 -26.22 -14.07
C VAL A 18 19.22 -25.11 -14.89
N ALA A 19 19.67 -23.88 -14.68
CA ALA A 19 19.27 -22.72 -15.47
C ALA A 19 20.45 -21.80 -15.78
N VAL A 20 20.36 -21.07 -16.89
CA VAL A 20 21.38 -20.12 -17.33
C VAL A 20 20.73 -18.80 -17.73
N LEU A 21 21.26 -17.70 -17.20
CA LEU A 21 20.90 -16.33 -17.57
C LEU A 21 22.09 -15.60 -18.22
N ASP A 22 21.78 -14.64 -19.08
CA ASP A 22 22.74 -13.64 -19.58
C ASP A 22 22.80 -12.37 -18.70
N ASP A 23 23.59 -11.39 -19.16
CA ASP A 23 23.77 -10.09 -18.50
C ASP A 23 22.52 -9.22 -18.50
N ASP A 24 21.49 -9.53 -19.29
CA ASP A 24 20.21 -8.81 -19.36
C ASP A 24 19.09 -9.52 -18.60
N ALA A 25 19.43 -10.59 -17.85
CA ALA A 25 18.47 -11.47 -17.17
C ALA A 25 17.55 -12.25 -18.13
N ARG A 26 18.04 -12.61 -19.33
CA ARG A 26 17.31 -13.49 -20.25
C ARG A 26 17.60 -14.95 -19.96
N LEU A 27 16.56 -15.78 -19.94
CA LEU A 27 16.70 -17.22 -19.80
C LEU A 27 17.27 -17.83 -21.09
N LEU A 28 18.50 -18.37 -21.02
CA LEU A 28 19.18 -18.98 -22.16
C LEU A 28 19.01 -20.50 -22.22
N ALA A 29 18.91 -21.13 -21.05
CA ALA A 29 18.74 -22.57 -20.94
C ALA A 29 18.08 -22.93 -19.61
N ILE A 30 17.22 -23.95 -19.64
CA ILE A 30 16.65 -24.59 -18.45
C ILE A 30 16.52 -26.10 -18.67
N ALA A 31 16.89 -26.90 -17.67
CA ALA A 31 16.87 -28.36 -17.77
C ALA A 31 16.68 -29.03 -16.40
N ALA A 32 16.15 -30.25 -16.43
CA ALA A 32 16.18 -31.18 -15.30
C ALA A 32 17.11 -32.36 -15.65
N VAL A 33 18.16 -32.54 -14.86
CA VAL A 33 19.19 -33.58 -15.04
C VAL A 33 19.31 -34.44 -13.79
N ARG A 34 20.04 -35.55 -13.84
CA ARG A 34 20.23 -36.46 -12.70
C ARG A 34 21.68 -36.59 -12.28
N THR A 35 22.58 -36.76 -13.25
CA THR A 35 24.00 -37.04 -12.97
C THR A 35 24.86 -35.80 -13.06
N ASP A 36 26.03 -35.82 -12.43
CA ASP A 36 26.98 -34.70 -12.48
C ASP A 36 27.55 -34.52 -13.89
N ASP A 37 27.70 -35.61 -14.66
CA ASP A 37 28.10 -35.56 -16.07
C ASP A 37 27.03 -34.90 -16.95
N GLU A 38 25.75 -35.13 -16.67
CA GLU A 38 24.65 -34.44 -17.36
C GLU A 38 24.63 -32.94 -17.02
N ILE A 39 24.88 -32.56 -15.75
CA ILE A 39 25.07 -31.16 -15.35
C ILE A 39 26.21 -30.54 -16.17
N ALA A 40 27.36 -31.21 -16.23
CA ALA A 40 28.52 -30.70 -16.98
C ALA A 40 28.25 -30.60 -18.49
N ALA A 41 27.56 -31.58 -19.07
CA ALA A 41 27.20 -31.57 -20.49
C ALA A 41 26.26 -30.40 -20.84
N VAL A 42 25.23 -30.14 -20.01
CA VAL A 42 24.31 -29.02 -20.23
C VAL A 42 25.02 -27.67 -20.07
N LEU A 43 25.93 -27.56 -19.10
CA LEU A 43 26.60 -26.30 -18.78
C LEU A 43 27.82 -26.00 -19.63
N ALA A 44 28.41 -26.99 -20.31
CA ALA A 44 29.65 -26.84 -21.09
C ALA A 44 29.69 -25.60 -22.01
N PRO A 45 28.61 -25.22 -22.73
CA PRO A 45 28.62 -24.01 -23.57
C PRO A 45 28.80 -22.72 -22.75
N TYR A 46 28.24 -22.68 -21.55
CA TYR A 46 28.06 -21.47 -20.76
C TYR A 46 29.18 -21.23 -19.74
N VAL A 47 29.84 -22.31 -19.31
CA VAL A 47 30.94 -22.24 -18.33
C VAL A 47 32.32 -22.29 -18.97
N SER A 48 32.44 -22.20 -20.30
CA SER A 48 33.72 -22.17 -21.02
C SER A 48 34.43 -20.82 -20.90
N SER A 49 33.67 -19.74 -20.76
CA SER A 49 34.12 -18.35 -20.57
C SER A 49 33.79 -17.84 -19.16
N GLU A 50 33.75 -16.53 -18.97
CA GLU A 50 33.40 -15.92 -17.69
C GLU A 50 31.99 -16.32 -17.22
N CYS A 51 31.91 -16.89 -16.01
CA CYS A 51 30.68 -17.34 -15.40
C CYS A 51 30.72 -17.27 -13.86
N LEU A 52 29.52 -17.06 -13.28
CA LEU A 52 29.26 -17.23 -11.86
C LEU A 52 28.15 -18.26 -11.68
N VAL A 53 28.48 -19.36 -10.99
CA VAL A 53 27.57 -20.49 -10.76
C VAL A 53 27.05 -20.47 -9.31
N ALA A 54 25.77 -20.23 -9.13
CA ALA A 54 25.08 -20.31 -7.85
C ALA A 54 24.48 -21.71 -7.64
N ILE A 55 24.85 -22.38 -6.54
CA ILE A 55 24.46 -23.76 -6.26
C ILE A 55 23.66 -23.81 -4.95
N ASP A 56 22.41 -24.32 -5.00
CA ASP A 56 21.61 -24.65 -3.80
C ASP A 56 22.05 -25.99 -3.20
N ALA A 57 23.29 -26.03 -2.73
CA ALA A 57 23.80 -27.12 -1.91
C ALA A 57 25.07 -26.69 -1.18
N PRO A 58 25.35 -27.29 0.00
CA PRO A 58 26.59 -27.07 0.71
C PRO A 58 27.83 -27.29 -0.17
N LEU A 59 28.70 -26.29 -0.30
CA LEU A 59 30.00 -26.43 -0.98
C LEU A 59 31.10 -26.86 -0.03
N VAL A 60 31.03 -26.41 1.23
CA VAL A 60 32.01 -26.77 2.27
C VAL A 60 31.25 -27.16 3.53
N VAL A 61 31.55 -28.36 4.05
CA VAL A 61 30.99 -28.93 5.28
C VAL A 61 32.11 -29.55 6.10
N THR A 62 32.47 -28.92 7.21
CA THR A 62 33.59 -29.35 8.07
C THR A 62 33.15 -29.75 9.48
N ASN A 63 31.94 -29.37 9.90
CA ASN A 63 31.40 -29.68 11.22
C ASN A 63 30.89 -31.13 11.32
N ALA A 64 31.19 -31.80 12.43
CA ALA A 64 30.79 -33.19 12.66
C ALA A 64 29.28 -33.36 12.91
N THR A 65 28.67 -32.42 13.63
CA THR A 65 27.24 -32.43 13.99
C THR A 65 26.65 -31.02 13.96
N GLY A 66 25.32 -30.92 14.08
CA GLY A 66 24.62 -29.63 14.15
C GLY A 66 24.61 -28.86 12.84
N SER A 67 24.37 -27.55 12.94
CA SER A 67 24.38 -26.59 11.83
C SER A 67 25.73 -25.88 11.71
N ARG A 68 26.15 -25.57 10.47
CA ARG A 68 27.31 -24.70 10.18
C ARG A 68 27.08 -23.30 10.74
N VAL A 69 28.16 -22.55 10.99
CA VAL A 69 28.09 -21.14 11.42
C VAL A 69 27.28 -20.30 10.43
N ALA A 70 27.45 -20.54 9.13
CA ALA A 70 26.67 -19.90 8.07
C ALA A 70 25.15 -20.14 8.22
N GLU A 71 24.74 -21.40 8.42
CA GLU A 71 23.34 -21.79 8.57
C GLU A 71 22.73 -21.20 9.85
N GLN A 72 23.49 -21.16 10.95
CA GLN A 72 23.04 -20.56 12.21
C GLN A 72 22.80 -19.06 12.05
N ALA A 73 23.74 -18.34 11.43
CA ALA A 73 23.65 -16.91 11.21
C ALA A 73 22.52 -16.55 10.23
N LEU A 74 22.43 -17.26 9.10
CA LEU A 74 21.32 -17.09 8.15
C LEU A 74 19.98 -17.39 8.81
N SER A 75 19.88 -18.49 9.56
CA SER A 75 18.62 -18.85 10.24
C SER A 75 18.24 -17.84 11.32
N LYS A 76 19.19 -17.12 11.92
CA LYS A 76 18.89 -16.05 12.88
C LYS A 76 18.11 -14.93 12.19
N ASP A 77 18.52 -14.54 10.99
CA ASP A 77 17.91 -13.45 10.23
C ASP A 77 16.61 -13.88 9.54
N PHE A 78 16.56 -15.13 9.06
CA PHE A 78 15.50 -15.60 8.17
C PHE A 78 14.43 -16.50 8.80
N ARG A 79 14.59 -16.93 10.07
CA ARG A 79 13.59 -17.80 10.74
C ARG A 79 12.20 -17.17 10.81
N ARG A 80 12.09 -15.85 10.95
CA ARG A 80 10.79 -15.14 11.02
C ARG A 80 9.97 -15.26 9.74
N PHE A 81 10.64 -15.43 8.61
CA PHE A 81 10.01 -15.67 7.31
C PHE A 81 9.80 -17.16 7.03
N GLU A 82 10.11 -18.04 7.98
CA GLU A 82 10.12 -19.50 7.78
C GLU A 82 11.12 -19.93 6.68
N ALA A 83 12.24 -19.20 6.56
CA ALA A 83 13.33 -19.40 5.59
C ALA A 83 14.65 -19.84 6.25
N GLY A 84 14.59 -20.55 7.38
CA GLY A 84 15.79 -21.06 8.06
C GLY A 84 16.45 -22.20 7.29
N ALA A 85 17.78 -22.24 7.26
CA ALA A 85 18.53 -23.28 6.57
C ALA A 85 18.52 -24.62 7.35
N HIS A 86 18.57 -25.71 6.59
CA HIS A 86 18.74 -27.04 7.15
C HIS A 86 20.19 -27.26 7.62
N PRO A 87 20.41 -28.01 8.72
CA PRO A 87 21.76 -28.33 9.18
C PRO A 87 22.51 -29.18 8.15
N SER A 88 23.74 -28.84 7.85
CA SER A 88 24.67 -29.69 7.08
C SER A 88 25.86 -30.04 7.95
N ASN A 89 26.22 -31.33 8.00
CA ASN A 89 27.32 -31.84 8.81
C ASN A 89 27.79 -33.20 8.29
N THR A 90 29.03 -33.57 8.60
CA THR A 90 29.66 -34.82 8.13
C THR A 90 29.09 -36.08 8.76
N GLY A 91 28.20 -35.95 9.76
CA GLY A 91 27.41 -37.06 10.30
C GLY A 91 26.28 -37.50 9.38
N LYS A 92 25.91 -36.69 8.37
CA LYS A 92 24.94 -37.07 7.33
C LYS A 92 25.63 -37.86 6.22
N PRO A 93 25.00 -38.94 5.69
CA PRO A 93 25.58 -39.76 4.62
C PRO A 93 26.00 -38.96 3.38
N GLU A 94 25.26 -37.90 3.04
CA GLU A 94 25.49 -37.06 1.87
C GLU A 94 26.77 -36.20 1.96
N PHE A 95 27.30 -36.03 3.18
CA PHE A 95 28.50 -35.22 3.46
C PHE A 95 29.59 -36.03 4.17
N ALA A 96 29.44 -37.36 4.21
CA ALA A 96 30.39 -38.24 4.85
C ALA A 96 31.74 -38.16 4.13
N GLY A 97 32.83 -38.00 4.87
CA GLY A 97 34.18 -37.83 4.31
C GLY A 97 34.53 -36.38 3.93
N GLY A 98 33.63 -35.41 4.14
CA GLY A 98 33.91 -33.98 3.98
C GLY A 98 33.87 -33.46 2.53
N GLU A 99 33.67 -34.34 1.55
CA GLU A 99 33.46 -33.97 0.15
C GLU A 99 31.96 -33.89 -0.16
N THR A 100 31.48 -32.71 -0.54
CA THR A 100 30.06 -32.52 -0.89
C THR A 100 29.83 -32.70 -2.39
N ARG A 101 28.60 -33.05 -2.78
CA ARG A 101 28.24 -33.09 -4.21
C ARG A 101 28.45 -31.72 -4.90
N GLY A 102 28.16 -30.62 -4.21
CA GLY A 102 28.41 -29.28 -4.73
C GLY A 102 29.89 -29.02 -5.02
N ALA A 103 30.79 -29.43 -4.11
CA ALA A 103 32.23 -29.33 -4.33
C ALA A 103 32.71 -30.16 -5.53
N ARG A 104 32.17 -31.37 -5.67
CA ARG A 104 32.48 -32.27 -6.78
C ARG A 104 32.05 -31.70 -8.14
N VAL A 105 30.85 -31.11 -8.23
CA VAL A 105 30.38 -30.40 -9.42
C VAL A 105 31.29 -29.20 -9.74
N CYS A 106 31.67 -28.41 -8.74
CA CYS A 106 32.62 -27.32 -8.94
C CYS A 106 33.98 -27.80 -9.47
N GLN A 107 34.50 -28.92 -8.96
CA GLN A 107 35.75 -29.52 -9.44
C GLN A 107 35.63 -29.98 -10.90
N LEU A 108 34.53 -30.68 -11.23
CA LEU A 108 34.25 -31.14 -12.59
C LEU A 108 34.19 -29.99 -13.60
N LEU A 109 33.60 -28.87 -13.20
CA LEU A 109 33.47 -27.67 -14.03
C LEU A 109 34.72 -26.75 -13.97
N GLY A 110 35.66 -27.00 -13.06
CA GLY A 110 36.85 -26.17 -12.87
C GLY A 110 36.54 -24.77 -12.30
N LEU A 111 35.62 -24.69 -11.34
CA LEU A 111 35.14 -23.45 -10.73
C LEU A 111 35.83 -23.16 -9.40
N ASP A 112 36.22 -21.90 -9.19
CA ASP A 112 36.74 -21.44 -7.90
C ASP A 112 35.59 -21.20 -6.91
N MET A 113 35.60 -21.89 -5.77
CA MET A 113 34.51 -21.86 -4.79
C MET A 113 34.66 -20.77 -3.72
N ASN A 114 35.67 -19.91 -3.79
CA ASN A 114 35.83 -18.86 -2.78
C ASN A 114 34.79 -17.76 -3.03
N PRO A 115 33.94 -17.39 -2.05
CA PRO A 115 32.90 -16.36 -2.24
C PRO A 115 33.44 -14.95 -2.48
N ARG A 116 34.76 -14.75 -2.30
CA ARG A 116 35.49 -13.51 -2.56
C ARG A 116 36.40 -13.63 -3.80
N SER A 117 36.26 -14.69 -4.58
CA SER A 117 37.09 -14.92 -5.76
C SER A 117 36.83 -13.86 -6.84
N GLY A 118 37.92 -13.26 -7.34
CA GLY A 118 37.90 -12.41 -8.54
C GLY A 118 38.17 -13.19 -9.83
N ARG A 119 38.16 -14.54 -9.79
CA ARG A 119 38.39 -15.37 -10.98
C ARG A 119 37.21 -15.30 -11.93
N ALA A 120 37.48 -15.37 -13.23
CA ALA A 120 36.46 -15.35 -14.27
C ALA A 120 35.46 -16.52 -14.17
N ARG A 121 35.88 -17.67 -13.63
CA ARG A 121 35.07 -18.89 -13.51
C ARG A 121 34.97 -19.28 -12.05
N ARG A 122 33.82 -19.02 -11.43
CA ARG A 122 33.64 -19.11 -9.98
C ARG A 122 32.26 -19.65 -9.61
N ALA A 123 32.16 -20.19 -8.40
CA ALA A 123 30.93 -20.72 -7.84
C ALA A 123 30.67 -20.17 -6.43
N ILE A 124 29.38 -20.05 -6.10
CA ILE A 124 28.90 -19.66 -4.77
C ILE A 124 27.81 -20.60 -4.28
N GLU A 125 27.81 -20.88 -2.98
CA GLU A 125 26.69 -21.52 -2.30
C GLU A 125 25.56 -20.50 -2.11
N VAL A 126 24.33 -20.86 -2.47
CA VAL A 126 23.13 -20.03 -2.29
C VAL A 126 22.02 -20.81 -1.59
N TYR A 127 20.98 -20.11 -1.16
CA TYR A 127 19.78 -20.73 -0.60
C TYR A 127 18.52 -19.99 -1.12
N PRO A 128 17.67 -20.61 -1.97
CA PRO A 128 16.56 -19.95 -2.66
C PRO A 128 15.50 -19.36 -1.74
N HIS A 129 15.18 -20.00 -0.61
CA HIS A 129 14.10 -19.55 0.28
C HIS A 129 14.37 -18.14 0.87
N PRO A 130 15.53 -17.84 1.48
CA PRO A 130 15.89 -16.47 1.85
C PRO A 130 15.95 -15.51 0.67
N ALA A 131 16.44 -15.97 -0.49
CA ALA A 131 16.58 -15.11 -1.65
C ALA A 131 15.21 -14.62 -2.15
N THR A 132 14.22 -15.51 -2.27
CA THR A 132 12.87 -15.16 -2.70
C THR A 132 12.17 -14.24 -1.70
N VAL A 133 12.40 -14.41 -0.40
CA VAL A 133 11.91 -13.49 0.64
C VAL A 133 12.38 -12.06 0.38
N VAL A 134 13.66 -11.86 0.09
CA VAL A 134 14.22 -10.52 -0.15
C VAL A 134 13.83 -9.98 -1.52
N LEU A 135 13.99 -10.79 -2.57
CA LEU A 135 13.76 -10.37 -3.96
C LEU A 135 12.30 -9.95 -4.20
N PHE A 136 11.35 -10.63 -3.55
CA PHE A 136 9.92 -10.40 -3.77
C PHE A 136 9.23 -9.73 -2.58
N GLY A 137 9.95 -9.40 -1.50
CA GLY A 137 9.39 -8.78 -0.30
C GLY A 137 8.36 -9.67 0.40
N LEU A 138 8.60 -10.98 0.45
CA LEU A 138 7.62 -11.93 0.98
C LEU A 138 7.57 -11.88 2.52
N PRO A 139 6.37 -11.83 3.12
CA PRO A 139 6.23 -11.87 4.58
C PRO A 139 6.63 -13.23 5.16
N ARG A 140 6.51 -14.31 4.37
CA ARG A 140 6.95 -15.68 4.68
C ARG A 140 7.29 -16.43 3.39
N THR A 141 8.00 -17.55 3.49
CA THR A 141 8.30 -18.42 2.35
C THR A 141 7.05 -18.98 1.71
N LEU A 142 7.04 -18.99 0.38
CA LEU A 142 6.04 -19.70 -0.42
C LEU A 142 6.10 -21.21 -0.12
N LYS A 143 4.94 -21.88 -0.07
CA LYS A 143 4.81 -23.28 0.38
C LYS A 143 4.83 -24.28 -0.76
N TYR A 144 5.64 -24.03 -1.80
CA TYR A 144 5.67 -24.83 -3.04
C TYR A 144 6.43 -26.17 -2.95
N LYS A 145 7.36 -26.35 -2.01
CA LYS A 145 8.06 -27.64 -1.81
C LYS A 145 7.19 -28.69 -1.12
N ASP A 146 7.22 -29.96 -1.56
CA ASP A 146 6.41 -31.04 -0.96
C ASP A 146 6.84 -31.37 0.49
N LYS A 147 5.94 -31.10 1.45
CA LYS A 147 6.13 -31.39 2.88
C LYS A 147 4.83 -31.91 3.48
N LYS A 148 4.93 -32.62 4.61
CA LYS A 148 3.78 -33.16 5.35
C LYS A 148 2.76 -32.04 5.62
N GLY A 149 1.48 -32.28 5.28
CA GLY A 149 0.38 -31.35 5.52
C GLY A 149 0.09 -30.35 4.39
N ARG A 150 0.82 -30.41 3.26
CA ARG A 150 0.54 -29.60 2.07
C ARG A 150 -0.21 -30.46 1.04
N ASP A 151 -1.31 -29.99 0.49
CA ASP A 151 -2.02 -30.69 -0.59
C ASP A 151 -1.57 -30.20 -1.97
N LEU A 152 -2.03 -30.87 -3.04
CA LEU A 152 -1.63 -30.54 -4.41
C LEU A 152 -2.00 -29.11 -4.81
N GLU A 153 -3.17 -28.64 -4.38
CA GLU A 153 -3.70 -27.34 -4.77
C GLU A 153 -2.85 -26.21 -4.18
N LEU A 154 -2.49 -26.32 -2.90
CA LEU A 154 -1.56 -25.41 -2.24
C LEU A 154 -0.20 -25.40 -2.94
N LEU A 155 0.42 -26.56 -3.18
CA LEU A 155 1.73 -26.63 -3.83
C LEU A 155 1.69 -25.99 -5.22
N ARG A 156 0.65 -26.25 -5.99
CA ARG A 156 0.46 -25.68 -7.34
C ARG A 156 0.28 -24.17 -7.29
N GLY A 157 -0.58 -23.66 -6.41
CA GLY A 157 -0.83 -22.22 -6.28
C GLY A 157 0.43 -21.45 -5.87
N GLU A 158 1.17 -21.98 -4.90
CA GLU A 158 2.42 -21.38 -4.41
C GLU A 158 3.55 -21.45 -5.46
N LEU A 159 3.64 -22.52 -6.24
CA LEU A 159 4.61 -22.63 -7.32
C LEU A 159 4.27 -21.65 -8.47
N LEU A 160 3.00 -21.51 -8.83
CA LEU A 160 2.57 -20.50 -9.83
C LEU A 160 2.83 -19.07 -9.34
N ALA A 161 2.64 -18.80 -8.04
CA ALA A 161 2.99 -17.51 -7.46
C ALA A 161 4.50 -17.24 -7.57
N LEU A 162 5.35 -18.23 -7.27
CA LEU A 162 6.79 -18.12 -7.47
C LEU A 162 7.14 -17.87 -8.93
N MET A 163 6.53 -18.59 -9.87
CA MET A 163 6.76 -18.38 -11.30
C MET A 163 6.38 -16.97 -11.76
N GLY A 164 5.24 -16.44 -11.32
CA GLY A 164 4.82 -15.07 -11.61
C GLY A 164 5.80 -14.02 -11.07
N HIS A 165 6.40 -14.27 -9.90
CA HIS A 165 7.46 -13.41 -9.37
C HIS A 165 8.75 -13.47 -10.20
N VAL A 166 9.15 -14.66 -10.67
CA VAL A 166 10.33 -14.84 -11.53
C VAL A 166 10.13 -14.15 -12.89
N GLU A 167 8.94 -14.20 -13.47
CA GLU A 167 8.57 -13.50 -14.71
C GLU A 167 8.71 -11.97 -14.60
N GLY A 168 8.65 -11.41 -13.38
CA GLY A 168 8.92 -10.00 -13.13
C GLY A 168 10.41 -9.62 -13.08
N LEU A 169 11.31 -10.61 -13.02
CA LEU A 169 12.77 -10.41 -12.89
C LEU A 169 13.56 -10.89 -14.12
N VAL A 170 13.06 -11.92 -14.80
CA VAL A 170 13.74 -12.64 -15.86
C VAL A 170 12.92 -12.56 -17.14
N GLU A 171 13.57 -12.24 -18.26
CA GLU A 171 12.96 -12.38 -19.58
C GLU A 171 12.90 -13.88 -19.92
N THR A 172 11.69 -14.43 -19.93
CA THR A 172 11.41 -15.86 -20.10
C THR A 172 11.08 -16.22 -21.55
N ASP A 173 11.13 -17.52 -21.87
CA ASP A 173 10.93 -18.04 -23.22
C ASP A 173 9.87 -19.17 -23.29
N ASP A 174 9.77 -19.84 -24.44
CA ASP A 174 8.85 -20.96 -24.65
C ASP A 174 9.13 -22.16 -23.73
N GLN A 175 10.38 -22.36 -23.28
CA GLN A 175 10.72 -23.42 -22.33
C GLN A 175 10.08 -23.12 -20.97
N TRP A 176 10.15 -21.86 -20.52
CA TRP A 176 9.48 -21.41 -19.30
C TRP A 176 7.96 -21.54 -19.39
N LEU A 177 7.35 -21.12 -20.52
CA LEU A 177 5.91 -21.26 -20.73
C LEU A 177 5.47 -22.73 -20.66
N THR A 178 6.28 -23.66 -21.20
CA THR A 178 6.02 -25.09 -21.12
C THR A 178 5.99 -25.59 -19.67
N LEU A 179 6.92 -25.14 -18.83
CA LEU A 179 6.93 -25.45 -17.40
C LEU A 179 5.70 -24.90 -16.69
N ARG A 180 5.29 -23.66 -17.04
CA ARG A 180 4.12 -23.03 -16.45
C ARG A 180 2.86 -23.84 -16.74
N VAL A 181 2.64 -24.22 -18.00
CA VAL A 181 1.53 -25.07 -18.40
C VAL A 181 1.57 -26.42 -17.69
N ALA A 182 2.76 -27.00 -17.49
CA ALA A 182 2.91 -28.25 -16.75
C ALA A 182 2.47 -28.12 -15.28
N VAL A 183 2.73 -26.99 -14.63
CA VAL A 183 2.27 -26.71 -13.26
C VAL A 183 0.76 -26.49 -13.23
N GLU A 184 0.21 -25.70 -14.15
CA GLU A 184 -1.23 -25.42 -14.24
C GLU A 184 -2.05 -26.71 -14.40
N THR A 185 -1.55 -27.63 -15.23
CA THR A 185 -2.21 -28.89 -15.57
C THR A 185 -1.83 -30.07 -14.67
N ALA A 186 -0.94 -29.87 -13.69
CA ALA A 186 -0.48 -30.94 -12.81
C ALA A 186 -1.62 -31.58 -12.01
N THR A 187 -1.66 -32.90 -12.03
CA THR A 187 -2.62 -33.73 -11.28
C THR A 187 -1.97 -34.50 -10.13
N ARG A 188 -0.63 -34.50 -10.05
CA ARG A 188 0.15 -35.19 -9.03
C ARG A 188 1.27 -34.33 -8.49
N LYS A 189 1.59 -34.47 -7.21
CA LYS A 189 2.70 -33.75 -6.57
C LYS A 189 4.07 -34.05 -7.20
N SER A 190 4.25 -35.26 -7.72
CA SER A 190 5.49 -35.66 -8.40
C SER A 190 5.73 -34.88 -9.69
N GLU A 191 4.66 -34.40 -10.35
CA GLU A 191 4.76 -33.58 -11.57
C GLU A 191 5.24 -32.17 -11.20
N LEU A 192 4.70 -31.60 -10.11
CA LEU A 192 5.15 -30.31 -9.57
C LEU A 192 6.63 -30.33 -9.16
N ARG A 193 7.08 -31.42 -8.51
CA ARG A 193 8.45 -31.54 -8.02
C ARG A 193 9.50 -31.43 -9.13
N VAL A 194 9.22 -31.92 -10.33
CA VAL A 194 10.17 -31.82 -11.46
C VAL A 194 10.34 -30.36 -11.89
N VAL A 195 9.23 -29.61 -11.93
CA VAL A 195 9.25 -28.18 -12.29
C VAL A 195 9.85 -27.32 -11.19
N GLU A 196 9.58 -27.66 -9.92
CA GLU A 196 10.14 -27.00 -8.73
C GLU A 196 11.66 -26.83 -8.84
N ASP A 197 12.39 -27.92 -9.07
CA ASP A 197 13.86 -27.89 -9.13
C ASP A 197 14.35 -26.95 -10.24
N GLN A 198 13.66 -26.92 -11.38
CA GLN A 198 14.00 -26.05 -12.52
C GLN A 198 13.71 -24.56 -12.20
N VAL A 199 12.61 -24.26 -11.53
CA VAL A 199 12.25 -22.90 -11.12
C VAL A 199 13.24 -22.39 -10.06
N ASP A 200 13.59 -23.22 -9.08
CA ASP A 200 14.60 -22.87 -8.06
C ASP A 200 15.99 -22.67 -8.69
N ALA A 201 16.32 -23.41 -9.74
CA ALA A 201 17.54 -23.17 -10.51
C ALA A 201 17.54 -21.78 -11.19
N VAL A 202 16.41 -21.31 -11.72
CA VAL A 202 16.30 -19.92 -12.25
C VAL A 202 16.49 -18.90 -11.14
N VAL A 203 15.90 -19.12 -9.96
CA VAL A 203 16.13 -18.26 -8.79
C VAL A 203 17.61 -18.22 -8.42
N CYS A 204 18.29 -19.37 -8.38
CA CYS A 204 19.74 -19.44 -8.11
C CYS A 204 20.54 -18.64 -9.16
N ALA A 205 20.21 -18.80 -10.45
CA ALA A 205 20.88 -18.09 -11.54
C ALA A 205 20.70 -16.57 -11.39
N TYR A 206 19.49 -16.13 -11.00
CA TYR A 206 19.23 -14.73 -10.73
C TYR A 206 19.98 -14.22 -9.49
N VAL A 207 20.17 -15.04 -8.44
CA VAL A 207 21.01 -14.66 -7.29
C VAL A 207 22.47 -14.43 -7.70
N ALA A 208 23.01 -15.25 -8.63
CA ALA A 208 24.33 -15.00 -9.21
C ALA A 208 24.39 -13.66 -9.95
N LEU A 209 23.42 -13.38 -10.84
CA LEU A 209 23.32 -12.10 -11.54
C LEU A 209 23.18 -10.91 -10.57
N PHE A 210 22.32 -11.05 -9.56
CA PHE A 210 22.07 -10.03 -8.55
C PHE A 210 23.33 -9.70 -7.75
N ARG A 211 24.10 -10.73 -7.37
CA ARG A 211 25.39 -10.56 -6.68
C ARG A 211 26.39 -9.79 -7.52
N GLU A 212 26.45 -10.06 -8.82
CA GLU A 212 27.38 -9.38 -9.72
C GLU A 212 27.01 -7.91 -9.91
N ARG A 213 25.72 -7.62 -10.14
CA ARG A 213 25.21 -6.26 -10.34
C ARG A 213 25.22 -5.42 -9.06
N TRP A 214 24.93 -6.03 -7.91
CA TRP A 214 24.75 -5.34 -6.64
C TRP A 214 25.46 -6.06 -5.48
N PRO A 215 26.80 -6.13 -5.49
CA PRO A 215 27.55 -6.85 -4.46
C PRO A 215 27.26 -6.34 -3.04
N ASP A 216 27.08 -5.03 -2.88
CA ASP A 216 26.76 -4.38 -1.60
C ASP A 216 25.36 -4.68 -1.07
N ARG A 217 24.49 -5.27 -1.90
CA ARG A 217 23.13 -5.72 -1.53
C ARG A 217 23.07 -7.22 -1.26
N THR A 218 24.21 -7.87 -1.07
CA THR A 218 24.27 -9.29 -0.73
C THR A 218 25.01 -9.53 0.57
N THR A 219 24.54 -10.50 1.34
CA THR A 219 25.21 -10.97 2.56
C THR A 219 25.84 -12.32 2.29
N THR A 220 27.10 -12.48 2.69
CA THR A 220 27.77 -13.79 2.77
C THR A 220 27.80 -14.21 4.24
N TYR A 221 27.00 -15.20 4.61
CA TYR A 221 27.00 -15.79 5.94
C TYR A 221 28.10 -16.83 6.04
N GLY A 222 28.94 -16.78 7.08
CA GLY A 222 30.07 -17.70 7.25
C GLY A 222 31.30 -17.30 6.44
N ASP A 223 32.17 -18.28 6.15
CA ASP A 223 33.42 -18.10 5.44
C ASP A 223 33.79 -19.34 4.61
N PHE A 224 34.83 -19.23 3.78
CA PHE A 224 35.23 -20.32 2.89
C PHE A 224 35.76 -21.55 3.65
N GLU A 225 36.35 -21.35 4.83
CA GLU A 225 36.98 -22.43 5.61
C GLU A 225 35.95 -23.31 6.32
N HIS A 226 34.85 -22.71 6.79
CA HIS A 226 33.80 -23.38 7.57
C HIS A 226 32.49 -23.56 6.82
N GLY A 227 32.44 -23.13 5.56
CA GLY A 227 31.23 -23.08 4.75
C GLY A 227 30.50 -21.75 4.88
N TYR A 228 29.83 -21.37 3.79
CA TYR A 228 29.20 -20.07 3.64
C TYR A 228 27.90 -20.17 2.84
N ILE A 229 27.03 -19.18 2.95
CA ILE A 229 25.84 -19.05 2.09
C ILE A 229 25.74 -17.59 1.64
N VAL A 230 25.56 -17.37 0.34
CA VAL A 230 25.32 -16.05 -0.25
C VAL A 230 23.83 -15.88 -0.53
N THR A 231 23.27 -14.75 -0.12
CA THR A 231 21.88 -14.39 -0.40
C THR A 231 21.72 -12.87 -0.45
N PRO A 232 20.74 -12.30 -1.18
CA PRO A 232 20.41 -10.88 -1.08
C PRO A 232 20.19 -10.45 0.38
N SER A 233 20.68 -9.26 0.73
CA SER A 233 20.60 -8.74 2.09
C SER A 233 19.17 -8.29 2.42
N LEU A 234 18.70 -8.58 3.63
CA LEU A 234 17.49 -7.94 4.15
C LEU A 234 17.64 -6.41 4.08
N PRO A 235 16.57 -5.66 3.77
CA PRO A 235 16.61 -4.21 3.74
C PRO A 235 17.13 -3.64 5.06
N ASP A 236 18.18 -2.81 4.99
CA ASP A 236 18.63 -2.02 6.13
C ASP A 236 17.67 -0.83 6.31
N ALA A 237 17.17 -0.64 7.53
CA ALA A 237 16.34 0.51 7.87
C ALA A 237 17.02 1.84 7.48
N ARG A 238 18.36 1.90 7.54
CA ARG A 238 19.11 3.09 7.10
C ARG A 238 19.03 3.32 5.59
N ALA A 239 19.08 2.26 4.78
CA ALA A 239 18.93 2.36 3.33
C ALA A 239 17.49 2.78 2.96
N ALA A 240 16.49 2.20 3.63
CA ALA A 240 15.09 2.59 3.46
C ALA A 240 14.86 4.08 3.79
N VAL A 241 15.51 4.60 4.84
CA VAL A 241 15.43 6.03 5.20
C VAL A 241 16.07 6.93 4.14
N GLN A 242 17.21 6.53 3.56
CA GLN A 242 17.86 7.29 2.50
C GLN A 242 17.00 7.35 1.23
N GLU A 243 16.43 6.21 0.84
CA GLU A 243 15.53 6.14 -0.31
C GLU A 243 14.24 6.93 -0.09
N TYR A 244 13.64 6.83 1.11
CA TYR A 244 12.50 7.66 1.49
C TYR A 244 12.82 9.15 1.39
N ALA A 245 13.99 9.58 1.90
CA ALA A 245 14.44 10.96 1.83
C ALA A 245 14.59 11.45 0.37
N ALA A 246 15.10 10.59 -0.52
CA ALA A 246 15.25 10.90 -1.94
C ALA A 246 13.89 11.04 -2.65
N HIS A 247 12.90 10.19 -2.33
CA HIS A 247 11.57 10.22 -2.95
C HIS A 247 10.61 11.23 -2.32
N ARG A 248 10.91 11.74 -1.11
CA ARG A 248 10.01 12.62 -0.35
C ARG A 248 9.50 13.84 -1.12
N PRO A 249 10.28 14.57 -1.94
CA PRO A 249 9.76 15.69 -2.73
C PRO A 249 8.59 15.29 -3.64
N MET A 250 8.67 14.13 -4.30
CA MET A 250 7.57 13.60 -5.11
C MET A 250 6.36 13.19 -4.27
N LEU A 251 6.58 12.67 -3.06
CA LEU A 251 5.51 12.33 -2.13
C LEU A 251 4.79 13.57 -1.57
N VAL A 252 5.46 14.73 -1.52
CA VAL A 252 4.83 16.00 -1.14
C VAL A 252 3.87 16.47 -2.23
N GLU A 253 4.29 16.41 -3.49
CA GLU A 253 3.44 16.72 -4.65
C GLU A 253 2.24 15.77 -4.72
N ALA A 254 2.47 14.46 -4.62
CA ALA A 254 1.40 13.47 -4.59
C ALA A 254 0.44 13.69 -3.42
N GLY A 255 0.95 14.08 -2.24
CA GLY A 255 0.11 14.43 -1.10
C GLY A 255 -0.83 15.61 -1.36
N GLN A 256 -0.36 16.64 -2.07
CA GLN A 256 -1.21 17.77 -2.47
C GLN A 256 -2.29 17.35 -3.46
N GLN A 257 -1.94 16.49 -4.42
CA GLN A 257 -2.92 15.97 -5.38
C GLN A 257 -3.97 15.06 -4.72
N PHE A 258 -3.59 14.23 -3.74
CA PHE A 258 -4.55 13.44 -2.97
C PHE A 258 -5.52 14.32 -2.16
N VAL A 259 -5.03 15.43 -1.59
CA VAL A 259 -5.91 16.41 -0.93
C VAL A 259 -6.90 16.99 -1.92
N ALA A 260 -6.44 17.45 -3.09
CA ALA A 260 -7.30 18.02 -4.12
C ALA A 260 -8.36 17.02 -4.61
N LEU A 261 -7.97 15.76 -4.83
CA LEU A 261 -8.87 14.67 -5.22
C LEU A 261 -9.96 14.44 -4.17
N VAL A 262 -9.57 14.25 -2.90
CA VAL A 262 -10.52 14.01 -1.81
C VAL A 262 -11.45 15.20 -1.64
N THR A 263 -10.93 16.44 -1.66
CA THR A 263 -11.74 17.66 -1.60
C THR A 263 -12.75 17.71 -2.75
N ALA A 264 -12.34 17.45 -3.99
CA ALA A 264 -13.23 17.46 -5.15
C ALA A 264 -14.36 16.42 -5.01
N ILE A 265 -14.05 15.20 -4.57
CA ILE A 265 -15.04 14.14 -4.33
C ILE A 265 -16.07 14.59 -3.28
N LEU A 266 -15.62 15.17 -2.17
CA LEU A 266 -16.50 15.63 -1.10
C LEU A 266 -17.38 16.80 -1.52
N ASP A 267 -16.81 17.77 -2.24
CA ASP A 267 -17.52 18.95 -2.75
C ASP A 267 -18.55 18.57 -3.81
N GLU A 268 -18.23 17.61 -4.69
CA GLU A 268 -19.15 17.10 -5.71
C GLU A 268 -20.35 16.39 -5.07
N ALA A 269 -20.11 15.60 -4.02
CA ALA A 269 -21.16 14.94 -3.25
C ALA A 269 -21.93 15.89 -2.30
N GLY A 270 -21.47 17.13 -2.15
CA GLY A 270 -22.07 18.10 -1.23
C GLY A 270 -21.95 17.72 0.24
N ILE A 271 -20.95 16.92 0.61
CA ILE A 271 -20.68 16.54 2.01
C ILE A 271 -20.15 17.76 2.75
N ASN A 272 -20.72 18.05 3.92
CA ASN A 272 -20.24 19.12 4.77
C ASN A 272 -19.06 18.64 5.64
N TYR A 273 -17.94 19.34 5.57
CA TYR A 273 -16.73 19.08 6.35
C TYR A 273 -16.12 20.39 6.86
N LEU A 274 -15.40 20.33 7.99
CA LEU A 274 -14.66 21.45 8.56
C LEU A 274 -13.36 21.71 7.80
N SER A 275 -12.59 20.67 7.47
CA SER A 275 -11.34 20.81 6.72
C SER A 275 -10.90 19.50 6.05
N VAL A 276 -10.18 19.64 4.93
CA VAL A 276 -9.36 18.58 4.34
C VAL A 276 -7.92 19.06 4.31
N THR A 277 -7.00 18.31 4.89
CA THR A 277 -5.58 18.68 4.98
C THR A 277 -4.68 17.49 4.65
N GLY A 278 -3.51 17.76 4.08
CA GLY A 278 -2.52 16.73 3.72
C GLY A 278 -1.26 16.86 4.54
N ARG A 279 -0.65 15.73 4.86
CA ARG A 279 0.67 15.65 5.49
C ARG A 279 1.47 14.51 4.87
N THR A 280 2.63 14.84 4.32
CA THR A 280 3.66 13.86 3.99
C THR A 280 4.55 13.65 5.22
N LYS A 281 4.83 12.40 5.56
CA LYS A 281 5.66 12.04 6.73
C LYS A 281 7.04 12.72 6.63
N SER A 282 7.65 13.08 7.77
CA SER A 282 9.02 13.61 7.75
C SER A 282 10.03 12.46 7.66
N VAL A 283 11.26 12.75 7.25
CA VAL A 283 12.32 11.74 7.17
C VAL A 283 12.63 11.19 8.56
N GLU A 284 12.62 12.05 9.58
CA GLU A 284 12.85 11.70 10.98
C GLU A 284 11.77 10.76 11.50
N SER A 285 10.49 11.10 11.32
CA SER A 285 9.38 10.23 11.76
C SER A 285 9.30 8.94 10.94
N PHE A 286 9.72 8.94 9.68
CA PHE A 286 9.86 7.70 8.90
C PHE A 286 10.98 6.84 9.47
N ALA A 287 12.15 7.42 9.79
CA ALA A 287 13.28 6.72 10.38
C ALA A 287 12.97 6.12 11.74
N GLU A 288 12.30 6.87 12.63
CA GLU A 288 11.82 6.36 13.92
C GLU A 288 10.91 5.14 13.75
N LYS A 289 10.01 5.18 12.76
CA LYS A 289 9.07 4.09 12.48
C LYS A 289 9.79 2.90 11.85
N ALA A 290 10.67 3.13 10.87
CA ALA A 290 11.47 2.12 10.20
C ALA A 290 12.43 1.39 11.16
N ALA A 291 12.98 2.10 12.13
CA ALA A 291 13.88 1.54 13.15
C ALA A 291 13.16 0.90 14.34
N ARG A 292 11.82 0.96 14.39
CA ARG A 292 11.06 0.48 15.54
C ARG A 292 11.22 -1.02 15.71
N THR A 293 11.46 -1.47 16.94
CA THR A 293 11.56 -2.89 17.28
C THR A 293 10.60 -3.30 18.39
N VAL A 294 10.06 -4.51 18.31
CA VAL A 294 9.31 -5.19 19.38
C VAL A 294 9.99 -6.53 19.67
N ASP A 295 10.27 -6.81 20.94
CA ASP A 295 11.01 -8.01 21.38
C ASP A 295 12.36 -8.21 20.65
N GLY A 296 13.06 -7.10 20.39
CA GLY A 296 14.35 -7.08 19.67
C GLY A 296 14.24 -7.34 18.16
N ARG A 297 13.04 -7.30 17.58
CA ARG A 297 12.78 -7.53 16.16
C ARG A 297 12.24 -6.27 15.49
N PRO A 298 12.71 -5.88 14.29
CA PRO A 298 12.11 -4.79 13.53
C PRO A 298 10.61 -5.02 13.32
N VAL A 299 9.81 -3.99 13.56
CA VAL A 299 8.37 -3.97 13.30
C VAL A 299 8.11 -3.99 11.80
N PHE A 300 8.93 -3.28 11.03
CA PHE A 300 8.84 -3.23 9.58
C PHE A 300 10.06 -3.89 8.93
N THR A 301 9.83 -4.81 8.00
CA THR A 301 10.92 -5.52 7.32
C THR A 301 11.30 -4.91 5.98
N ASP A 302 10.30 -4.37 5.30
CA ASP A 302 10.42 -3.44 4.18
C ASP A 302 9.72 -2.12 4.55
N PRO A 303 10.40 -1.20 5.25
CA PRO A 303 9.78 0.04 5.71
C PRO A 303 9.20 0.90 4.59
N LEU A 304 9.72 0.82 3.36
CA LEU A 304 9.22 1.61 2.24
C LEU A 304 7.86 1.13 1.72
N ARG A 305 7.56 -0.17 1.86
CA ARG A 305 6.28 -0.73 1.45
C ARG A 305 5.30 -0.86 2.62
N GLU A 306 5.79 -1.28 3.78
CA GLU A 306 4.94 -1.61 4.93
C GLU A 306 4.50 -0.36 5.72
N ILE A 307 5.23 0.76 5.63
CA ILE A 307 4.80 2.02 6.22
C ILE A 307 3.83 2.70 5.23
N THR A 308 2.54 2.47 5.42
CA THR A 308 1.47 2.96 4.52
C THR A 308 1.09 4.43 4.74
N ASP A 309 1.43 5.00 5.91
CA ASP A 309 1.16 6.40 6.27
C ASP A 309 2.24 7.38 5.80
N GLN A 310 2.87 7.12 4.64
CA GLN A 310 3.83 8.03 4.02
C GLN A 310 3.15 9.31 3.51
N ILE A 311 1.94 9.16 2.96
CA ILE A 311 1.03 10.24 2.60
C ILE A 311 -0.23 10.08 3.45
N GLY A 312 -0.52 11.08 4.28
CA GLY A 312 -1.75 11.16 5.06
C GLY A 312 -2.64 12.28 4.56
N VAL A 313 -3.92 11.99 4.35
CA VAL A 313 -4.98 13.01 4.17
C VAL A 313 -5.88 12.95 5.39
N ARG A 314 -6.32 14.10 5.87
CA ARG A 314 -7.19 14.21 7.05
C ARG A 314 -8.45 14.98 6.68
N VAL A 315 -9.59 14.33 6.84
CA VAL A 315 -10.92 14.90 6.64
C VAL A 315 -11.57 15.07 8.01
N ILE A 316 -11.84 16.33 8.39
CA ILE A 316 -12.53 16.65 9.64
C ILE A 316 -13.98 17.00 9.35
N THR A 317 -14.92 16.21 9.86
CA THR A 317 -16.36 16.43 9.77
C THR A 317 -16.92 17.02 11.07
N TYR A 318 -18.19 17.40 11.07
CA TYR A 318 -18.82 17.98 12.27
C TYR A 318 -19.38 16.94 13.21
N VAL A 319 -20.00 15.88 12.67
CA VAL A 319 -20.63 14.82 13.48
C VAL A 319 -20.29 13.44 12.94
N HIS A 320 -20.57 12.43 13.75
CA HIS A 320 -20.20 11.05 13.47
C HIS A 320 -20.85 10.48 12.21
N SER A 321 -22.11 10.82 11.90
CA SER A 321 -22.78 10.31 10.70
C SER A 321 -22.10 10.73 9.39
N ASP A 322 -21.43 11.88 9.37
CA ASP A 322 -20.68 12.33 8.20
C ASP A 322 -19.38 11.54 8.01
N VAL A 323 -18.80 10.99 9.08
CA VAL A 323 -17.61 10.13 8.99
C VAL A 323 -17.93 8.88 8.16
N SER A 324 -19.07 8.25 8.43
CA SER A 324 -19.53 7.10 7.65
C SER A 324 -19.83 7.48 6.21
N ALA A 325 -20.53 8.60 5.98
CA ALA A 325 -20.87 9.06 4.63
C ALA A 325 -19.62 9.33 3.77
N VAL A 326 -18.57 9.94 4.34
CA VAL A 326 -17.29 10.14 3.67
C VAL A 326 -16.62 8.80 3.31
N ALA A 327 -16.61 7.85 4.25
CA ALA A 327 -15.94 6.57 4.03
C ALA A 327 -16.63 5.73 2.93
N ASP A 328 -17.96 5.72 2.94
CA ASP A 328 -18.74 5.02 1.92
C ASP A 328 -18.57 5.70 0.55
N LEU A 329 -18.60 7.04 0.49
CA LEU A 329 -18.36 7.80 -0.74
C LEU A 329 -16.97 7.54 -1.32
N LEU A 330 -15.91 7.56 -0.51
CA LEU A 330 -14.57 7.26 -0.98
C LEU A 330 -14.47 5.81 -1.48
N SER A 331 -15.12 4.86 -0.82
CA SER A 331 -15.15 3.46 -1.25
C SER A 331 -15.79 3.26 -2.63
N ASP A 332 -16.69 4.16 -3.04
CA ASP A 332 -17.30 4.14 -4.36
C ASP A 332 -16.46 4.83 -5.44
N GLN A 333 -15.62 5.79 -5.06
CA GLN A 333 -14.94 6.71 -6.00
C GLN A 333 -13.46 6.38 -6.22
N VAL A 334 -12.85 5.60 -5.33
CA VAL A 334 -11.44 5.21 -5.39
C VAL A 334 -11.27 3.76 -4.93
N VAL A 335 -10.11 3.17 -5.23
CA VAL A 335 -9.80 1.81 -4.78
C VAL A 335 -9.39 1.87 -3.30
N VAL A 336 -10.20 1.28 -2.42
CA VAL A 336 -9.88 1.14 -0.99
C VAL A 336 -9.20 -0.21 -0.76
N LYS A 337 -7.92 -0.20 -0.36
CA LYS A 337 -7.15 -1.40 -0.02
C LYS A 337 -7.41 -1.88 1.40
N GLU A 338 -7.70 -0.96 2.30
CA GLU A 338 -7.90 -1.23 3.73
C GLU A 338 -8.86 -0.18 4.32
N ASP A 339 -9.81 -0.62 5.15
CA ASP A 339 -10.72 0.24 5.92
C ASP A 339 -10.72 -0.19 7.38
N ARG A 340 -10.26 0.70 8.25
CA ARG A 340 -10.12 0.46 9.69
C ARG A 340 -10.86 1.50 10.49
N ASP A 341 -11.82 1.04 11.27
CA ASP A 341 -12.52 1.83 12.28
C ASP A 341 -11.88 1.61 13.64
N LEU A 342 -10.95 2.48 14.01
CA LEU A 342 -10.19 2.36 15.26
C LEU A 342 -11.06 2.58 16.49
N GLY A 343 -12.18 3.29 16.37
CA GLY A 343 -13.13 3.42 17.46
C GLY A 343 -13.77 2.07 17.76
N ARG A 344 -14.22 1.36 16.72
CA ARG A 344 -14.76 -0.01 16.85
C ARG A 344 -13.72 -1.02 17.32
N GLU A 345 -12.49 -0.95 16.80
CA GLU A 345 -11.38 -1.82 17.26
C GLU A 345 -11.14 -1.62 18.76
N THR A 346 -10.97 -0.38 19.21
CA THR A 346 -10.72 -0.05 20.62
C THR A 346 -11.89 -0.48 21.52
N ALA A 347 -13.12 -0.25 21.07
CA ALA A 347 -14.32 -0.68 21.80
C ALA A 347 -14.41 -2.20 21.93
N SER A 348 -14.03 -2.95 20.88
CA SER A 348 -14.01 -4.42 20.90
C SER A 348 -12.99 -5.00 21.90
N GLU A 349 -11.93 -4.26 22.20
CA GLU A 349 -10.94 -4.58 23.23
C GLU A 349 -11.38 -4.18 24.65
N GLY A 350 -12.61 -3.67 24.81
CA GLY A 350 -13.14 -3.20 26.09
C GLY A 350 -12.47 -1.92 26.60
N ARG A 351 -11.85 -1.15 25.70
CA ARG A 351 -11.20 0.13 26.01
C ARG A 351 -12.02 1.26 25.41
N PHE A 352 -11.93 2.44 26.02
CA PHE A 352 -12.41 3.70 25.43
C PHE A 352 -11.20 4.56 25.11
N GLY A 353 -11.11 5.04 23.88
CA GLY A 353 -9.90 5.72 23.39
C GLY A 353 -10.02 6.16 21.93
N TYR A 354 -8.86 6.47 21.34
CA TYR A 354 -8.68 7.02 20.00
C TYR A 354 -9.71 6.53 18.96
N ALA A 355 -10.61 7.43 18.54
CA ALA A 355 -11.61 7.16 17.52
C ALA A 355 -11.25 7.89 16.21
N SER A 356 -11.11 7.12 15.13
CA SER A 356 -10.84 7.61 13.77
C SER A 356 -11.14 6.49 12.80
N ARG A 357 -11.66 6.81 11.60
CA ARG A 357 -11.75 5.84 10.50
C ARG A 357 -10.61 6.09 9.52
N HIS A 358 -9.84 5.06 9.21
CA HIS A 358 -8.64 5.13 8.37
C HIS A 358 -8.87 4.30 7.10
N LEU A 359 -8.76 4.94 5.95
CA LEU A 359 -8.91 4.31 4.64
C LEU A 359 -7.57 4.37 3.91
N LEU A 360 -7.04 3.23 3.49
CA LEU A 360 -5.90 3.17 2.59
C LEU A 360 -6.42 3.19 1.15
N ILE A 361 -6.24 4.31 0.45
CA ILE A 361 -6.78 4.52 -0.89
C ILE A 361 -5.70 4.54 -1.96
N GLU A 362 -6.07 4.12 -3.16
CA GLU A 362 -5.34 4.21 -4.43
C GLU A 362 -6.31 4.70 -5.52
N LEU A 363 -5.78 5.29 -6.58
CA LEU A 363 -6.59 5.58 -7.77
C LEU A 363 -7.06 4.28 -8.44
N ASP A 364 -8.20 4.35 -9.12
CA ASP A 364 -8.56 3.33 -10.09
C ASP A 364 -7.70 3.43 -11.35
N ALA A 365 -7.57 2.32 -12.08
CA ALA A 365 -6.72 2.24 -13.27
C ALA A 365 -7.13 3.20 -14.40
N ALA A 366 -8.40 3.64 -14.45
CA ALA A 366 -8.86 4.58 -15.47
C ALA A 366 -8.35 5.99 -15.16
N ARG A 367 -8.49 6.44 -13.91
CA ARG A 367 -8.00 7.74 -13.42
C ARG A 367 -6.47 7.80 -13.39
N GLU A 368 -5.78 6.69 -13.12
CA GLU A 368 -4.30 6.63 -13.19
C GLU A 368 -3.74 6.98 -14.57
N SER A 369 -4.51 6.72 -15.64
CA SER A 369 -4.10 7.01 -17.01
C SER A 369 -4.20 8.49 -17.39
N GLU A 370 -4.92 9.29 -16.60
CA GLU A 370 -5.09 10.72 -16.83
C GLU A 370 -3.80 11.48 -16.50
N ARG A 371 -3.51 12.53 -17.29
CA ARG A 371 -2.27 13.29 -17.15
C ARG A 371 -2.19 14.06 -15.82
N ASP A 372 -3.34 14.51 -15.33
CA ASP A 372 -3.43 15.35 -14.13
C ASP A 372 -3.13 14.57 -12.85
N TYR A 373 -3.29 13.24 -12.88
CA TYR A 373 -3.02 12.32 -11.77
C TYR A 373 -1.67 11.59 -11.88
N ALA A 374 -0.76 12.08 -12.73
CA ALA A 374 0.53 11.44 -12.96
C ALA A 374 1.36 11.22 -11.68
N ALA A 375 1.26 12.13 -10.68
CA ALA A 375 1.98 11.99 -9.42
C ALA A 375 1.34 10.96 -8.48
N LEU A 376 0.07 10.59 -8.68
CA LEU A 376 -0.65 9.62 -7.86
C LEU A 376 -0.45 8.16 -8.31
N ARG A 377 0.00 7.93 -9.55
CA ARG A 377 0.18 6.58 -10.12
C ARG A 377 1.01 5.65 -9.24
N GLY A 378 0.45 4.47 -8.93
CA GLY A 378 1.07 3.44 -8.12
C GLY A 378 1.37 3.85 -6.68
N ARG A 379 0.70 4.90 -6.17
CA ARG A 379 0.86 5.40 -4.80
C ARG A 379 -0.43 5.26 -4.03
N THR A 380 -0.27 5.06 -2.74
CA THR A 380 -1.38 5.01 -1.79
C THR A 380 -1.35 6.19 -0.83
N ALA A 381 -2.52 6.60 -0.34
CA ALA A 381 -2.64 7.55 0.75
C ALA A 381 -3.53 7.00 1.86
N THR A 382 -3.19 7.26 3.11
CA THR A 382 -4.08 6.98 4.25
C THR A 382 -4.97 8.19 4.52
N VAL A 383 -6.27 8.06 4.23
CA VAL A 383 -7.29 9.07 4.57
C VAL A 383 -7.82 8.80 5.98
N GLN A 384 -7.63 9.76 6.88
CA GLN A 384 -8.13 9.73 8.25
C GLN A 384 -9.37 10.62 8.34
N VAL A 385 -10.52 9.99 8.54
CA VAL A 385 -11.80 10.68 8.69
C VAL A 385 -12.16 10.74 10.16
N ARG A 386 -12.45 11.95 10.67
CA ARG A 386 -12.74 12.21 12.10
C ARG A 386 -13.77 13.31 12.26
N THR A 387 -14.51 13.31 13.37
CA THR A 387 -15.26 14.49 13.81
C THR A 387 -14.31 15.56 14.36
N VAL A 388 -14.80 16.79 14.51
CA VAL A 388 -14.06 17.89 15.17
C VAL A 388 -13.65 17.54 16.60
N LEU A 389 -14.50 16.82 17.34
CA LEU A 389 -14.21 16.41 18.71
C LEU A 389 -13.15 15.29 18.76
N GLN A 390 -13.27 14.30 17.87
CA GLN A 390 -12.26 13.24 17.71
C GLN A 390 -10.90 13.81 17.31
N HIS A 391 -10.90 14.82 16.42
CA HIS A 391 -9.69 15.52 16.04
C HIS A 391 -9.07 16.26 17.21
N ALA A 392 -9.86 17.04 17.96
CA ALA A 392 -9.38 17.78 19.13
C ALA A 392 -8.74 16.83 20.16
N TRP A 393 -9.42 15.73 20.51
CA TRP A 393 -8.89 14.73 21.43
C TRP A 393 -7.54 14.18 20.99
N ALA A 394 -7.43 13.81 19.72
CA ALA A 394 -6.22 13.20 19.18
C ALA A 394 -5.04 14.17 19.09
N GLU A 395 -5.28 15.47 18.84
CA GLU A 395 -4.21 16.48 18.88
C GLU A 395 -3.70 16.68 20.31
N PHE A 396 -4.60 16.75 21.31
CA PHE A 396 -4.20 16.83 22.73
C PHE A 396 -3.42 15.60 23.19
N GLU A 397 -3.90 14.41 22.83
CA GLU A 397 -3.23 13.16 23.20
C GLU A 397 -1.86 13.04 22.55
N HIS A 398 -1.76 13.34 21.24
CA HIS A 398 -0.51 13.28 20.51
C HIS A 398 0.50 14.29 21.06
N ASP A 399 0.11 15.54 21.32
CA ASP A 399 1.04 16.54 21.87
C ASP A 399 1.57 16.15 23.26
N ILE A 400 0.70 15.64 24.14
CA ILE A 400 1.12 15.24 25.50
C ILE A 400 1.99 13.98 25.47
N ARG A 401 1.67 12.98 24.65
CA ARG A 401 2.44 11.72 24.59
C ARG A 401 3.70 11.79 23.74
N TYR A 402 3.72 12.61 22.69
CA TYR A 402 4.86 12.69 21.77
C TYR A 402 5.84 13.80 22.13
N LYS A 403 5.38 14.92 22.73
CA LYS A 403 6.26 16.02 23.17
C LYS A 403 6.50 16.05 24.69
N GLY A 404 5.72 15.32 25.47
CA GLY A 404 5.88 15.25 26.93
C GLY A 404 6.76 14.09 27.36
N ASP A 405 7.83 14.38 28.08
CA ASP A 405 8.52 13.38 28.92
C ASP A 405 7.66 13.15 30.16
N VAL A 406 6.59 12.36 30.01
CA VAL A 406 5.60 12.12 31.07
C VAL A 406 6.25 11.19 32.11
N PRO A 407 6.46 11.65 33.36
CA PRO A 407 6.99 10.78 34.40
C PRO A 407 6.11 9.55 34.61
N ASP A 408 6.72 8.37 34.81
CA ASP A 408 6.01 7.09 34.99
C ASP A 408 4.94 7.15 36.09
N GLU A 409 5.17 7.97 37.12
CA GLU A 409 4.23 8.21 38.23
C GLU A 409 2.90 8.86 37.80
N HIS A 410 2.88 9.60 36.69
CA HIS A 410 1.71 10.29 36.17
C HIS A 410 1.02 9.56 35.00
N ALA A 411 1.72 8.63 34.34
CA ALA A 411 1.23 7.93 33.16
C ALA A 411 -0.15 7.28 33.35
N ARG A 412 -0.34 6.56 34.46
CA ARG A 412 -1.63 5.88 34.75
C ARG A 412 -2.79 6.83 35.01
N ASP A 413 -2.56 7.96 35.69
CA ASP A 413 -3.62 8.94 35.92
C ASP A 413 -3.99 9.66 34.62
N LEU A 414 -2.99 9.99 33.79
CA LEU A 414 -3.20 10.61 32.49
C LEU A 414 -3.95 9.68 31.53
N ASP A 415 -3.59 8.39 31.46
CA ASP A 415 -4.31 7.39 30.68
C ASP A 415 -5.80 7.36 31.07
N ARG A 416 -6.09 7.31 32.37
CA ARG A 416 -7.46 7.34 32.88
C ARG A 416 -8.20 8.62 32.47
N ARG A 417 -7.55 9.79 32.55
CA ARG A 417 -8.16 11.08 32.16
C ARG A 417 -8.44 11.15 30.67
N PHE A 418 -7.54 10.66 29.82
CA PHE A 418 -7.75 10.60 28.38
C PHE A 418 -8.93 9.69 28.02
N THR A 419 -9.06 8.54 28.67
CA THR A 419 -10.21 7.64 28.53
C THR A 419 -11.53 8.32 28.94
N LEU A 420 -11.55 9.04 30.08
CA LEU A 420 -12.74 9.80 30.50
C LEU A 420 -13.10 10.91 29.51
N ALA A 421 -12.09 11.63 29.01
CA ALA A 421 -12.28 12.66 28.00
C ALA A 421 -12.84 12.08 26.69
N ALA A 422 -12.36 10.92 26.25
CA ALA A 422 -12.87 10.24 25.07
C ALA A 422 -14.37 9.92 25.21
N GLY A 423 -14.79 9.36 26.36
CA GLY A 423 -16.20 9.06 26.62
C GLY A 423 -17.09 10.30 26.67
N LEU A 424 -16.60 11.42 27.23
CA LEU A 424 -17.35 12.68 27.23
C LEU A 424 -17.56 13.24 25.81
N LEU A 425 -16.52 13.17 24.98
CA LEU A 425 -16.57 13.64 23.60
C LEU A 425 -17.47 12.77 22.73
N GLU A 426 -17.45 11.45 22.94
CA GLU A 426 -18.37 10.54 22.26
C GLU A 426 -19.83 10.84 22.61
N LEU A 427 -20.13 11.07 23.89
CA LEU A 427 -21.46 11.50 24.31
C LEU A 427 -21.86 12.84 23.68
N ALA A 428 -20.94 13.81 23.62
CA ALA A 428 -21.20 15.09 22.97
C ALA A 428 -21.47 14.95 21.46
N ASP A 429 -20.72 14.09 20.75
CA ASP A 429 -20.95 13.81 19.32
C ASP A 429 -22.32 13.14 19.09
N GLN A 430 -22.78 12.28 20.01
CA GLN A 430 -24.13 11.68 19.97
C GLN A 430 -25.22 12.73 20.17
N GLU A 431 -25.05 13.65 21.11
CA GLU A 431 -25.98 14.76 21.34
C GLU A 431 -26.03 15.71 20.14
N PHE A 432 -24.88 16.07 19.55
CA PHE A 432 -24.85 16.88 18.33
C PHE A 432 -25.53 16.20 17.15
N SER A 433 -25.35 14.89 17.00
CA SER A 433 -26.05 14.10 15.98
C SER A 433 -27.56 14.11 16.19
N THR A 434 -28.01 13.97 17.45
CA THR A 434 -29.43 13.99 17.83
C THR A 434 -30.06 15.36 17.61
N ILE A 435 -29.36 16.44 17.99
CA ILE A 435 -29.80 17.82 17.73
C ILE A 435 -29.98 18.04 16.23
N ARG A 436 -29.00 17.61 15.42
CA ARG A 436 -29.06 17.72 13.96
C ARG A 436 -30.27 16.99 13.39
N GLU A 437 -30.53 15.77 13.84
CA GLU A 437 -31.67 14.96 13.37
C GLU A 437 -33.02 15.56 13.76
N ARG A 438 -33.13 16.12 14.98
CA ARG A 438 -34.34 16.81 15.43
C ARG A 438 -34.60 18.10 14.66
N LEU A 439 -33.56 18.85 14.33
CA LEU A 439 -33.68 20.05 13.51
C LEU A 439 -34.11 19.72 12.07
N ARG A 440 -33.61 18.61 11.50
CA ARG A 440 -34.07 18.10 10.19
C ARG A 440 -35.56 17.75 10.20
N SER A 441 -36.07 17.16 11.27
CA SER A 441 -37.48 16.76 11.38
C SER A 441 -38.44 17.90 11.78
N SER A 442 -37.93 19.01 12.32
CA SER A 442 -38.75 20.14 12.81
C SER A 442 -38.85 21.33 11.84
N GLY A 443 -38.27 21.25 10.63
CA GLY A 443 -38.23 22.33 9.63
C GLY A 443 -39.57 22.75 9.00
N SER A 444 -40.70 22.15 9.41
CA SER A 444 -42.04 22.50 8.94
C SER A 444 -42.64 23.68 9.72
N GLY A 445 -42.13 24.89 9.46
CA GLY A 445 -42.85 26.15 9.71
C GLY A 445 -42.42 26.98 10.93
N GLY A 446 -41.74 28.11 10.68
CA GLY A 446 -41.53 29.19 11.65
C GLY A 446 -41.21 30.53 10.97
N PRO A 447 -41.72 31.68 11.47
CA PRO A 447 -41.73 32.94 10.71
C PRO A 447 -40.36 33.65 10.67
N ALA A 448 -40.06 34.23 9.51
CA ALA A 448 -38.86 35.00 9.23
C ALA A 448 -38.74 36.23 10.16
N VAL A 449 -37.65 36.30 10.93
CA VAL A 449 -37.25 37.48 11.70
C VAL A 449 -36.48 38.42 10.79
N ARG A 450 -37.03 39.60 10.51
CA ARG A 450 -36.34 40.69 9.79
C ARG A 450 -35.28 41.30 10.70
N HIS A 451 -34.04 41.42 10.22
CA HIS A 451 -33.00 42.18 10.89
C HIS A 451 -32.54 43.30 9.97
N ASP A 452 -32.83 44.54 10.33
CA ASP A 452 -32.20 45.71 9.72
C ASP A 452 -30.70 45.65 10.02
N SER A 453 -29.88 45.43 9.00
CA SER A 453 -28.45 45.71 9.08
C SER A 453 -28.01 46.62 7.94
N VAL A 454 -27.43 47.75 8.37
CA VAL A 454 -26.80 48.77 7.55
C VAL A 454 -25.47 48.22 7.04
N VAL A 455 -25.32 47.98 5.73
CA VAL A 455 -24.15 48.29 4.86
C VAL A 455 -24.60 48.11 3.39
N ASP A 456 -24.16 49.01 2.52
CA ASP A 456 -24.38 49.12 1.06
C ASP A 456 -23.76 47.96 0.24
N ASP A 457 -24.00 46.71 0.65
CA ASP A 457 -23.59 45.51 -0.09
C ASP A 457 -24.81 44.97 -0.86
N PRO A 458 -24.81 44.98 -2.20
CA PRO A 458 -25.94 44.52 -3.01
C PRO A 458 -26.14 43.00 -2.99
N ARG A 459 -25.29 42.24 -2.28
CA ARG A 459 -25.41 40.80 -2.11
C ARG A 459 -26.49 40.44 -1.10
N ILE A 460 -27.15 39.30 -1.34
CA ILE A 460 -28.06 38.69 -0.36
C ILE A 460 -27.23 38.28 0.86
N ASP A 461 -27.63 38.71 2.07
CA ASP A 461 -26.89 38.35 3.29
C ASP A 461 -26.84 36.82 3.45
N PRO A 462 -25.66 36.22 3.70
CA PRO A 462 -25.51 34.76 3.80
C PRO A 462 -26.43 34.10 4.85
N ARG A 463 -26.79 34.82 5.93
CA ARG A 463 -27.70 34.31 6.97
C ARG A 463 -29.15 34.34 6.50
N GLU A 464 -29.55 35.39 5.80
CA GLU A 464 -30.87 35.48 5.19
C GLU A 464 -31.04 34.42 4.09
N LEU A 465 -30.00 34.20 3.28
CA LEU A 465 -29.97 33.13 2.28
C LEU A 465 -30.07 31.75 2.92
N ALA A 466 -29.33 31.50 4.01
CA ALA A 466 -29.42 30.24 4.74
C ALA A 466 -30.84 29.99 5.30
N ALA A 467 -31.46 31.00 5.88
CA ALA A 467 -32.84 30.90 6.39
C ALA A 467 -33.85 30.65 5.26
N PHE A 468 -33.69 31.33 4.12
CA PHE A 468 -34.54 31.14 2.95
C PHE A 468 -34.42 29.71 2.38
N LEU A 469 -33.20 29.21 2.18
CA LEU A 469 -33.00 27.86 1.65
C LEU A 469 -33.44 26.76 2.63
N ALA A 470 -33.35 27.00 3.94
CA ALA A 470 -33.88 26.08 4.95
C ALA A 470 -35.42 25.94 4.86
N GLY A 471 -36.12 26.99 4.42
CA GLY A 471 -37.56 26.92 4.14
C GLY A 471 -37.90 26.27 2.80
N GLN A 472 -36.98 26.30 1.84
CA GLN A 472 -37.18 25.76 0.48
C GLN A 472 -36.80 24.28 0.35
N TYR A 473 -35.78 23.84 1.10
CA TYR A 473 -35.27 22.47 1.09
C TYR A 473 -35.30 21.90 2.52
N ASP A 474 -36.48 21.47 2.95
CA ASP A 474 -36.77 21.00 4.29
C ASP A 474 -36.02 19.72 4.69
N ASP A 475 -35.61 18.91 3.72
CA ASP A 475 -34.82 17.69 3.88
C ASP A 475 -33.30 17.87 3.70
N ALA A 476 -32.84 19.05 3.25
CA ALA A 476 -31.43 19.29 2.96
C ALA A 476 -30.60 19.54 4.23
N GLY A 477 -29.39 18.97 4.28
CA GLY A 477 -28.44 19.23 5.36
C GLY A 477 -27.94 20.68 5.36
N TRP A 478 -27.53 21.19 6.54
CA TRP A 478 -26.92 22.51 6.68
C TRP A 478 -25.60 22.59 5.91
N SER A 479 -25.43 23.64 5.10
CA SER A 479 -24.15 24.00 4.48
C SER A 479 -23.36 24.97 5.37
N ARG A 480 -22.05 25.13 5.14
CA ARG A 480 -21.22 26.06 5.91
C ARG A 480 -21.54 27.53 5.60
N THR A 481 -21.25 28.45 6.52
CA THR A 481 -21.49 29.90 6.34
C THR A 481 -20.70 30.52 5.19
N ASP A 482 -19.48 30.05 4.95
CA ASP A 482 -18.64 30.42 3.81
C ASP A 482 -19.22 29.93 2.48
N HIS A 483 -19.90 28.78 2.44
CA HIS A 483 -20.60 28.32 1.23
C HIS A 483 -21.77 29.25 0.88
N TYR A 484 -22.50 29.77 1.88
CA TYR A 484 -23.54 30.77 1.65
C TYR A 484 -22.96 32.12 1.18
N ALA A 485 -21.81 32.53 1.71
CA ALA A 485 -21.11 33.74 1.26
C ALA A 485 -20.60 33.60 -0.19
N TRP A 486 -20.04 32.44 -0.54
CA TRP A 486 -19.60 32.13 -1.89
C TRP A 486 -20.77 32.15 -2.89
N ILE A 487 -21.84 31.39 -2.63
CA ILE A 487 -22.97 31.33 -3.56
C ILE A 487 -23.73 32.66 -3.64
N SER A 488 -23.75 33.45 -2.55
CA SER A 488 -24.27 34.84 -2.58
C SER A 488 -23.46 35.73 -3.53
N GLY A 489 -22.14 35.54 -3.62
CA GLY A 489 -21.31 36.18 -4.65
C GLY A 489 -21.73 35.80 -6.08
N LEU A 490 -21.99 34.52 -6.34
CA LEU A 490 -22.47 34.05 -7.64
C LEU A 490 -23.87 34.60 -8.00
N LEU A 491 -24.77 34.70 -7.02
CA LEU A 491 -26.08 35.31 -7.21
C LEU A 491 -25.95 36.76 -7.69
N LEU A 492 -25.04 37.53 -7.09
CA LEU A 492 -24.77 38.90 -7.54
C LEU A 492 -24.22 38.93 -8.98
N GLU A 493 -23.30 38.03 -9.35
CA GLU A 493 -22.79 37.94 -10.73
C GLU A 493 -23.89 37.60 -11.75
N LEU A 494 -24.91 36.84 -11.34
CA LEU A 494 -26.10 36.57 -12.15
C LEU A 494 -27.09 37.75 -12.21
N GLY A 495 -26.89 38.77 -11.38
CA GLY A 495 -27.80 39.91 -11.22
C GLY A 495 -28.96 39.63 -10.27
N ILE A 496 -28.88 38.59 -9.45
CA ILE A 496 -29.87 38.26 -8.41
C ILE A 496 -29.42 38.95 -7.11
N THR A 497 -30.16 39.96 -6.71
CA THR A 497 -29.83 40.82 -5.55
C THR A 497 -30.84 40.74 -4.41
N SER A 498 -31.97 40.05 -4.62
CA SER A 498 -33.00 39.87 -3.61
C SER A 498 -33.50 38.42 -3.49
N LEU A 499 -34.01 38.06 -2.31
CA LEU A 499 -34.64 36.76 -2.06
C LEU A 499 -35.91 36.54 -2.91
N VAL A 500 -36.56 37.63 -3.34
CA VAL A 500 -37.75 37.55 -4.23
C VAL A 500 -37.33 37.08 -5.62
N GLU A 501 -36.31 37.72 -6.22
CA GLU A 501 -35.74 37.31 -7.51
C GLU A 501 -35.21 35.88 -7.46
N LEU A 502 -34.52 35.51 -6.37
CA LEU A 502 -34.06 34.14 -6.17
C LEU A 502 -35.24 33.15 -6.10
N GLY A 503 -36.31 33.51 -5.37
CA GLY A 503 -37.50 32.69 -5.26
C GLY A 503 -38.30 32.57 -6.57
N ASP A 504 -38.21 33.55 -7.48
CA ASP A 504 -38.73 33.42 -8.85
C ASP A 504 -37.92 32.39 -9.64
N VAL A 505 -36.58 32.48 -9.62
CA VAL A 505 -35.69 31.50 -10.28
C VAL A 505 -35.95 30.07 -9.77
N LEU A 506 -35.99 29.87 -8.46
CA LEU A 506 -36.17 28.53 -7.89
C LEU A 506 -37.54 27.92 -8.18
N ARG A 507 -38.57 28.72 -8.45
CA ARG A 507 -39.90 28.23 -8.86
C ARG A 507 -39.93 27.72 -10.29
N GLU A 508 -39.03 28.21 -11.15
CA GLU A 508 -38.90 27.76 -12.53
C GLU A 508 -38.01 26.51 -12.67
N THR A 509 -37.28 26.15 -11.61
CA THR A 509 -36.43 24.95 -11.57
C THR A 509 -37.28 23.66 -11.60
N PRO A 510 -36.89 22.64 -12.38
CA PRO A 510 -37.57 21.34 -12.41
C PRO A 510 -37.65 20.69 -11.02
N ALA A 511 -38.81 20.12 -10.67
CA ALA A 511 -39.01 19.47 -9.37
C ALA A 511 -38.21 18.15 -9.21
N ASP A 512 -37.84 17.52 -10.32
CA ASP A 512 -37.06 16.28 -10.41
C ASP A 512 -35.54 16.52 -10.49
N LEU A 513 -35.08 17.77 -10.35
CA LEU A 513 -33.67 18.15 -10.51
C LEU A 513 -32.72 17.28 -9.68
N ASN A 514 -33.03 17.06 -8.40
CA ASN A 514 -32.21 16.23 -7.52
C ASN A 514 -32.18 14.76 -7.94
N GLU A 515 -33.29 14.24 -8.49
CA GLU A 515 -33.37 12.87 -9.00
C GLU A 515 -32.53 12.73 -10.28
N ARG A 516 -32.57 13.72 -11.18
CA ARG A 516 -31.76 13.75 -12.41
C ARG A 516 -30.27 13.83 -12.15
N MET A 517 -29.87 14.48 -11.04
CA MET A 517 -28.49 14.50 -10.61
C MET A 517 -27.99 13.15 -10.05
N ASP A 518 -28.91 12.24 -9.71
CA ASP A 518 -28.66 10.89 -9.20
C ASP A 518 -27.66 10.85 -8.03
N TYR A 519 -27.86 11.75 -7.06
CA TYR A 519 -27.02 11.79 -5.88
C TYR A 519 -27.29 10.58 -4.98
N ARG A 520 -26.26 9.79 -4.73
CA ARG A 520 -26.31 8.66 -3.79
C ARG A 520 -26.55 9.08 -2.33
N TYR A 521 -26.22 10.33 -1.99
CA TYR A 521 -26.44 10.93 -0.67
C TYR A 521 -27.24 12.23 -0.80
N PRO A 522 -28.09 12.60 0.18
CA PRO A 522 -28.87 13.83 0.11
C PRO A 522 -27.97 15.07 0.03
N PRO A 523 -28.02 15.87 -1.06
CA PRO A 523 -27.18 17.05 -1.20
C PRO A 523 -27.60 18.13 -0.21
N GLY A 524 -26.64 18.90 0.30
CA GLY A 524 -26.89 20.06 1.17
C GLY A 524 -27.60 21.21 0.45
N ALA A 525 -28.17 22.15 1.22
CA ALA A 525 -29.00 23.24 0.69
C ALA A 525 -28.29 24.13 -0.35
N VAL A 526 -27.01 24.45 -0.13
CA VAL A 526 -26.21 25.24 -1.10
C VAL A 526 -25.96 24.46 -2.39
N ARG A 527 -25.77 23.14 -2.31
CA ARG A 527 -25.57 22.30 -3.50
C ARG A 527 -26.84 22.26 -4.36
N ARG A 528 -28.01 22.11 -3.73
CA ARG A 528 -29.30 22.17 -4.43
C ARG A 528 -29.54 23.53 -5.08
N LEU A 529 -29.20 24.62 -4.39
CA LEU A 529 -29.23 25.95 -4.99
C LEU A 529 -28.27 26.04 -6.20
N ASP A 530 -27.04 25.56 -6.07
CA ASP A 530 -26.05 25.54 -7.14
C ASP A 530 -26.52 24.70 -8.36
N ASP A 531 -27.16 23.55 -8.15
CA ASP A 531 -27.81 22.77 -9.21
C ASP A 531 -28.99 23.54 -9.85
N ALA A 532 -29.81 24.21 -9.04
CA ALA A 532 -30.95 24.99 -9.54
C ALA A 532 -30.49 26.17 -10.40
N LEU A 533 -29.44 26.88 -9.98
CA LEU A 533 -28.84 27.96 -10.76
C LEU A 533 -28.19 27.42 -12.04
N LEU A 534 -27.51 26.28 -11.97
CA LEU A 534 -26.94 25.62 -13.15
C LEU A 534 -28.03 25.23 -14.16
N SER A 535 -29.17 24.71 -13.69
CA SER A 535 -30.31 24.38 -14.54
C SER A 535 -30.95 25.62 -15.15
N ALA A 536 -31.16 26.68 -14.36
CA ALA A 536 -31.84 27.89 -14.80
C ALA A 536 -31.00 28.74 -15.79
N PHE A 537 -29.68 28.82 -15.58
CA PHE A 537 -28.81 29.72 -16.34
C PHE A 537 -27.84 29.00 -17.30
N ALA A 538 -27.72 27.67 -17.22
CA ALA A 538 -26.92 26.84 -18.13
C ALA A 538 -25.50 27.39 -18.36
N GLU A 539 -25.08 27.58 -19.61
CA GLU A 539 -23.75 28.10 -19.97
C GLU A 539 -23.42 29.44 -19.30
N ARG A 540 -24.43 30.31 -19.08
CA ARG A 540 -24.22 31.58 -18.39
C ARG A 540 -23.78 31.38 -16.93
N TYR A 541 -24.25 30.31 -16.27
CA TYR A 541 -23.77 29.95 -14.94
C TYR A 541 -22.36 29.40 -14.96
N VAL A 542 -22.06 28.55 -15.95
CA VAL A 542 -20.75 27.93 -16.13
C VAL A 542 -19.66 28.97 -16.34
N ASP A 543 -19.96 30.03 -17.10
CA ASP A 543 -18.99 31.05 -17.49
C ASP A 543 -18.87 32.22 -16.48
N LEU A 544 -19.51 32.13 -15.29
CA LEU A 544 -19.32 33.11 -14.21
C LEU A 544 -17.86 33.15 -13.75
N HIS A 545 -17.39 34.33 -13.34
CA HIS A 545 -16.01 34.51 -12.88
C HIS A 545 -15.75 33.67 -11.63
N GLY A 546 -16.68 33.66 -10.67
CA GLY A 546 -16.60 32.81 -9.47
C GLY A 546 -16.61 31.31 -9.76
N ASN A 547 -16.98 30.88 -10.97
CA ASN A 547 -17.01 29.47 -11.40
C ASN A 547 -15.82 29.04 -12.27
N ALA A 548 -14.88 29.93 -12.59
CA ALA A 548 -13.77 29.64 -13.50
C ALA A 548 -12.95 28.39 -13.10
N HIS A 549 -12.76 28.16 -11.81
CA HIS A 549 -12.00 27.03 -11.26
C HIS A 549 -12.73 25.68 -11.34
N ARG A 550 -14.04 25.68 -11.59
CA ARG A 550 -14.93 24.50 -11.56
C ARG A 550 -15.73 24.32 -12.85
N ARG A 551 -15.29 24.99 -13.93
CA ARG A 551 -15.95 25.03 -15.23
C ARG A 551 -16.22 23.64 -15.79
N ASP A 552 -15.22 22.76 -15.80
CA ASP A 552 -15.35 21.42 -16.39
C ASP A 552 -16.32 20.54 -15.58
N GLY A 553 -16.27 20.61 -14.25
CA GLY A 553 -17.23 19.93 -13.38
C GLY A 553 -18.67 20.44 -13.57
N LEU A 554 -18.85 21.74 -13.79
CA LEU A 554 -20.16 22.31 -14.11
C LEU A 554 -20.67 21.88 -15.49
N LEU A 555 -19.80 21.79 -16.51
CA LEU A 555 -20.16 21.26 -17.82
C LEU A 555 -20.62 19.80 -17.76
N ALA A 556 -19.92 18.97 -16.98
CA ALA A 556 -20.31 17.58 -16.76
C ALA A 556 -21.68 17.46 -16.09
N ARG A 557 -21.95 18.28 -15.06
CA ARG A 557 -23.26 18.34 -14.40
C ARG A 557 -24.35 18.88 -15.32
N LEU A 558 -24.05 19.90 -16.12
CA LEU A 558 -25.00 20.47 -17.08
C LEU A 558 -25.39 19.45 -18.15
N ALA A 559 -24.45 18.59 -18.57
CA ALA A 559 -24.74 17.48 -19.48
C ALA A 559 -25.75 16.50 -18.85
N LYS A 560 -25.56 16.10 -17.58
CA LYS A 560 -26.54 15.26 -16.85
C LYS A 560 -27.92 15.91 -16.74
N LEU A 561 -27.98 17.24 -16.63
CA LEU A 561 -29.24 18.01 -16.61
C LEU A 561 -29.87 18.19 -18.01
N ARG A 562 -29.22 17.75 -19.09
CA ARG A 562 -29.74 17.82 -20.46
C ARG A 562 -30.17 16.46 -20.99
N ASP A 563 -29.55 15.39 -20.50
CA ASP A 563 -29.99 14.00 -20.67
C ASP A 563 -31.25 13.72 -19.83
#